data_AF-E2AAF6-F1
#
_entry.id   AF-E2AAF6-F1
#
_cell.length_a   1.000
_cell.length_b   1.000
_cell.length_c   1.000
_cell.angle_alpha   90.00
_cell.angle_beta   90.00
_cell.angle_gamma   90.00
#
_symmetry.space_group_name_H-M   'P 1'
#
loop_
_entity.id
_entity.type
_entity.pdbx_description
1 polymer ?
#
loop_
_entity_poly.entity_id
_entity_poly.type
_entity_poly.pdbx_seq_one_letter_code
_entity_poly.pdbx_strand_id
1 'polypeptide(L)'
;MWQNILKSTNFDGEKMFPNLESLVNVVLSFPHSNAEAERIFSIVTDVKNKKRNRLANELVSSICVVRSSFQAKNINCINFEVDSNHLELHNA
;
A
#
# COMPACT_ATOMS: atom_id res chain seq x y z
N MET A 1 16.41 -12.45 -13.60
CA MET A 1 16.90 -11.94 -14.91
C MET A 1 17.02 -10.42 -14.90
N TRP A 2 15.91 -9.66 -14.74
CA TRP A 2 15.94 -8.19 -14.68
C TRP A 2 16.85 -7.62 -13.58
N GLN A 3 16.80 -8.16 -12.36
CA GLN A 3 17.69 -7.70 -11.27
C GLN A 3 19.18 -7.77 -11.60
N ASN A 4 19.63 -8.73 -12.43
CA ASN A 4 21.04 -8.84 -12.82
C ASN A 4 21.39 -7.77 -13.87
N ILE A 5 20.49 -7.53 -14.82
CA ILE A 5 20.64 -6.50 -15.87
C ILE A 5 20.68 -5.10 -15.25
N LEU A 6 19.83 -4.84 -14.24
CA LEU A 6 19.76 -3.54 -13.56
C LEU A 6 20.94 -3.28 -12.61
N LYS A 7 21.65 -4.34 -12.16
CA LYS A 7 22.86 -4.23 -11.34
C LYS A 7 24.14 -4.08 -12.17
N SER A 8 24.06 -4.24 -13.50
CA SER A 8 25.20 -4.08 -14.38
C SER A 8 25.72 -2.65 -14.35
N THR A 9 27.02 -2.51 -14.12
CA THR A 9 27.73 -1.23 -14.06
C THR A 9 28.82 -1.17 -15.11
N ASN A 10 29.14 0.06 -15.50
CA ASN A 10 30.17 0.38 -16.48
C ASN A 10 31.55 0.22 -15.83
N PHE A 11 32.62 0.34 -16.62
CA PHE A 11 33.99 0.38 -16.08
C PHE A 11 34.20 1.54 -15.09
N ASP A 12 33.42 2.62 -15.23
CA ASP A 12 33.41 3.78 -14.33
C ASP A 12 32.50 3.61 -13.10
N GLY A 13 31.86 2.45 -12.93
CA GLY A 13 30.96 2.16 -11.80
C GLY A 13 29.55 2.76 -11.92
N GLU A 14 29.26 3.49 -12.99
CA GLU A 14 27.94 4.03 -13.27
C GLU A 14 26.97 2.94 -13.75
N LYS A 15 25.66 3.14 -13.52
CA LYS A 15 24.64 2.20 -14.01
C LYS A 15 24.61 2.20 -15.54
N MET A 16 24.62 1.01 -16.13
CA MET A 16 24.68 0.84 -17.58
C MET A 16 23.39 1.27 -18.29
N PHE A 17 22.24 1.17 -17.60
CA PHE A 17 20.93 1.47 -18.19
C PHE A 17 19.98 2.21 -17.22
N PRO A 18 20.25 3.49 -16.87
CA PRO A 18 19.45 4.23 -15.89
C PRO A 18 17.99 4.43 -16.34
N ASN A 19 17.76 4.69 -17.62
CA ASN A 19 16.40 4.87 -18.16
C ASN A 19 15.63 3.54 -18.22
N LEU A 20 16.31 2.45 -18.54
CA LEU A 20 15.71 1.11 -18.55
C LEU A 20 15.35 0.67 -17.13
N GLU A 21 16.22 0.96 -16.16
CA GLU A 21 15.93 0.71 -14.75
C GLU A 21 14.66 1.41 -14.29
N SER A 22 14.54 2.71 -14.60
CA SER A 22 13.33 3.47 -14.29
C SER A 22 12.08 2.85 -14.94
N LEU A 23 12.16 2.53 -16.23
CA LEU A 23 11.05 1.91 -16.95
C LEU A 23 10.64 0.55 -16.35
N VAL A 24 11.62 -0.33 -16.08
CA VAL A 24 11.36 -1.65 -15.53
C VAL A 24 10.79 -1.55 -14.12
N ASN A 25 11.26 -0.62 -13.28
CA ASN A 25 10.70 -0.39 -11.96
C ASN A 25 9.24 0.08 -12.05
N VAL A 26 8.92 0.97 -12.99
CA VAL A 26 7.54 1.41 -13.23
C VAL A 26 6.68 0.23 -13.69
N VAL A 27 7.12 -0.54 -14.69
CA VAL A 27 6.37 -1.71 -15.19
C VAL A 27 6.14 -2.75 -14.09
N LEU A 28 7.15 -3.03 -13.27
CA LEU A 28 7.05 -3.99 -12.17
C LEU A 28 6.20 -3.48 -10.98
N SER A 29 5.98 -2.16 -10.90
CA SER A 29 5.07 -1.59 -9.90
C SER A 29 3.59 -1.73 -10.28
N PHE A 30 3.29 -2.04 -11.54
CA PHE A 30 1.92 -2.30 -11.94
C PHE A 30 1.42 -3.63 -11.37
N PRO A 31 0.20 -3.65 -10.79
CA PRO A 31 -0.41 -4.89 -10.35
C PRO A 31 -0.63 -5.81 -11.56
N HIS A 32 0.03 -6.97 -11.55
CA HIS A 32 -0.03 -7.93 -12.65
C HIS A 32 -1.38 -8.67 -12.72
N SER A 33 -2.23 -8.56 -11.70
CA SER A 33 -3.50 -9.28 -11.63
C SER A 33 -4.60 -8.48 -10.94
N ASN A 34 -5.84 -8.92 -11.17
CA ASN A 34 -7.02 -8.39 -10.49
C ASN A 34 -7.05 -8.73 -8.98
N ALA A 35 -6.14 -9.57 -8.49
CA ALA A 35 -6.09 -9.99 -7.09
C ALA A 35 -5.94 -8.80 -6.13
N GLU A 36 -5.24 -7.74 -6.57
CA GLU A 36 -5.09 -6.51 -5.78
C GLU A 36 -6.42 -5.76 -5.63
N ALA A 37 -7.21 -5.67 -6.72
CA ALA A 37 -8.54 -5.07 -6.67
C ALA A 37 -9.50 -5.92 -5.82
N GLU A 38 -9.45 -7.26 -5.96
CA GLU A 38 -10.24 -8.19 -5.15
C GLU A 38 -9.91 -8.08 -3.66
N ARG A 39 -8.64 -7.85 -3.30
CA ARG A 39 -8.24 -7.60 -1.91
C ARG A 39 -8.90 -6.34 -1.35
N ILE A 40 -8.95 -5.26 -2.13
CA ILE A 40 -9.65 -4.04 -1.72
C ILE A 40 -11.16 -4.28 -1.61
N PHE A 41 -11.78 -5.04 -2.51
CA PHE A 41 -13.21 -5.38 -2.41
C PHE A 41 -13.54 -6.22 -1.18
N SER A 42 -12.63 -7.11 -0.76
CA SER A 42 -12.76 -7.83 0.51
C SER A 42 -12.76 -6.87 1.70
N ILE A 43 -11.83 -5.90 1.74
CA ILE A 43 -11.80 -4.86 2.79
C ILE A 43 -13.09 -4.04 2.79
N VAL A 44 -13.57 -3.62 1.61
CA VAL A 44 -14.83 -2.85 1.50
C VAL A 44 -16.02 -3.65 2.01
N THR A 45 -16.08 -4.95 1.73
CA THR A 45 -17.14 -5.84 2.19
C THR A 45 -17.15 -5.98 3.72
N ASP A 46 -15.97 -6.06 4.34
CA ASP A 46 -15.83 -6.06 5.80
C ASP A 46 -16.22 -4.71 6.41
N VAL A 47 -15.85 -3.61 5.75
CA VAL A 47 -16.17 -2.25 6.19
C VAL A 47 -17.68 -2.01 6.11
N LYS A 48 -18.32 -2.35 4.99
CA LYS A 48 -19.75 -2.16 4.74
C LYS A 48 -20.48 -3.50 4.76
N ASN A 49 -20.66 -4.04 5.95
CA ASN A 49 -21.42 -5.27 6.15
C ASN A 49 -22.93 -5.00 6.30
N LYS A 50 -23.74 -6.06 6.27
CA LYS A 50 -25.22 -5.95 6.33
C LYS A 50 -25.74 -5.22 7.58
N LYS A 51 -25.04 -5.32 8.71
CA LYS A 51 -25.40 -4.64 9.97
C LYS A 51 -24.92 -3.19 10.02
N ARG A 52 -23.82 -2.87 9.33
CA ARG A 52 -23.19 -1.55 9.24
C ARG A 52 -23.20 -1.04 7.79
N ASN A 53 -24.40 -0.85 7.23
CA ASN A 53 -24.59 -0.41 5.86
C ASN A 53 -24.71 1.13 5.71
N ARG A 54 -24.97 1.85 6.81
CA ARG A 54 -25.15 3.30 6.84
C ARG A 54 -23.84 4.03 7.14
N LEU A 55 -22.91 3.99 6.18
CA LEU A 55 -21.66 4.76 6.21
C LEU A 55 -21.61 5.66 4.97
N ALA A 56 -21.17 6.90 5.14
CA ALA A 56 -20.89 7.80 4.03
C ALA A 56 -19.73 7.25 3.18
N ASN A 57 -19.75 7.50 1.87
CA ASN A 57 -18.73 6.98 0.96
C ASN A 57 -17.32 7.48 1.32
N GLU A 58 -17.19 8.73 1.75
CA GLU A 58 -15.92 9.30 2.22
C GLU A 58 -15.38 8.53 3.42
N LEU A 59 -16.22 8.24 4.41
CA LEU A 59 -15.84 7.48 5.60
C LEU A 59 -15.43 6.04 5.24
N VAL A 60 -16.17 5.38 4.35
CA VAL A 60 -15.79 4.04 3.86
C VAL A 60 -14.42 4.09 3.18
N SER A 61 -14.19 5.09 2.33
CA SER A 61 -12.90 5.28 1.64
C SER A 61 -11.76 5.48 2.64
N SER A 62 -11.90 6.41 3.59
CA SER A 62 -10.90 6.65 4.64
C SER A 62 -10.57 5.40 5.44
N ILE A 63 -11.58 4.63 5.86
CA ILE A 63 -11.37 3.37 6.60
C ILE A 63 -10.63 2.35 5.72
N CYS A 64 -10.98 2.22 4.44
CA CYS A 64 -10.32 1.27 3.54
C CYS A 64 -8.84 1.62 3.34
N VAL A 65 -8.51 2.91 3.18
CA VAL A 65 -7.13 3.39 3.05
C VAL A 65 -6.32 3.07 4.31
N VAL A 66 -6.85 3.38 5.50
CA VAL A 66 -6.17 3.10 6.78
C VAL A 66 -5.95 1.59 6.95
N ARG A 67 -6.97 0.76 6.71
CA ARG A 67 -6.87 -0.71 6.82
C ARG A 67 -5.86 -1.28 5.83
N SER A 68 -5.87 -0.81 4.58
CA SER A 68 -4.90 -1.23 3.56
C SER A 68 -3.47 -0.88 3.97
N SER A 69 -3.25 0.34 4.48
CA SER A 69 -1.94 0.78 4.99
C SER A 69 -1.45 -0.09 6.15
N PHE A 70 -2.33 -0.41 7.10
CA PHE A 70 -1.97 -1.25 8.24
C PHE A 70 -1.66 -2.68 7.81
N GLN A 71 -2.43 -3.26 6.88
CA GLN A 71 -2.14 -4.57 6.31
C GLN A 71 -0.79 -4.61 5.59
N ALA A 72 -0.48 -3.59 4.77
CA ALA A 72 0.80 -3.50 4.07
C ALA A 72 2.00 -3.39 5.02
N LYS A 73 1.82 -2.77 6.19
CA LYS A 73 2.84 -2.64 7.24
C LYS A 73 2.80 -3.78 8.27
N ASN A 74 1.91 -4.76 8.10
CA ASN A 74 1.66 -5.84 9.05
C ASN A 74 1.32 -5.35 10.48
N ILE A 75 0.63 -4.20 10.56
CA ILE A 75 0.14 -3.60 11.81
C ILE A 75 -1.26 -4.16 12.13
N ASN A 76 -1.45 -4.62 13.35
CA ASN A 76 -2.65 -5.21 13.89
C ASN A 76 -2.92 -4.68 15.31
N CYS A 77 -3.99 -5.16 15.95
CA CYS A 77 -4.40 -4.70 17.28
C CYS A 77 -3.43 -5.06 18.42
N ILE A 78 -2.40 -5.88 18.17
CA ILE A 78 -1.43 -6.33 19.17
C ILE A 78 -0.14 -5.50 19.09
N ASN A 79 0.25 -5.06 17.89
CA ASN A 79 1.50 -4.33 17.66
C ASN A 79 1.29 -2.84 17.33
N PHE A 80 0.05 -2.36 17.31
CA PHE A 80 -0.22 -0.95 17.11
C PHE A 80 0.24 -0.15 18.33
N GLU A 81 1.24 0.71 18.12
CA GLU A 81 1.75 1.63 19.13
C GLU A 81 1.05 2.99 19.03
N VAL A 82 0.48 3.43 20.14
CA VAL A 82 -0.22 4.72 20.22
C VAL A 82 0.80 5.83 20.45
N ASP A 83 1.02 6.65 19.44
CA ASP A 83 1.79 7.90 19.56
C ASP A 83 0.94 9.06 20.14
N SER A 84 1.58 10.04 20.78
CA SER A 84 0.94 11.22 21.38
C SER A 84 0.05 11.96 20.37
N ASN A 85 0.46 12.03 19.10
CA ASN A 85 -0.32 12.63 18.02
C ASN A 85 -1.72 12.02 17.85
N HIS A 86 -1.90 10.73 18.13
CA HIS A 86 -3.21 10.07 18.04
C HIS A 86 -4.19 10.54 19.13
N LEU A 87 -3.66 11.05 20.25
CA LEU A 87 -4.43 11.50 21.41
C LEU A 87 -4.76 13.00 21.34
N GLU A 88 -4.05 13.77 20.51
CA GLU A 88 -4.24 15.23 20.40
C GLU A 88 -5.66 15.61 19.98
N LEU A 89 -6.28 14.82 19.10
CA LEU A 89 -7.66 15.06 18.61
C LEU A 89 -8.75 14.65 19.61
N HIS A 90 -8.40 13.96 20.70
CA HIS A 90 -9.35 13.49 21.71
C HIS A 90 -9.57 14.49 22.87
N ASN A 91 -8.69 15.48 23.03
CA ASN A 91 -8.73 16.47 24.12
C ASN A 91 -9.07 17.90 23.65
N ALA A 92 -9.69 18.05 22.47
CA ALA A 92 -10.21 19.33 21.97
C ALA A 92 -11.62 19.63 22.49
#